data_AF-A0A1Q9R5R1-F1
#
_entry.id   AF-A0A1Q9R5R1-F1
#
_cell.length_a   1.000
_cell.length_b   1.000
_cell.length_c   1.000
_cell.angle_alpha   90.00
_cell.angle_beta   90.00
_cell.angle_gamma   90.00
#
_symmetry.space_group_name_H-M   'P 1'
#
loop_
_entity.id
_entity.type
_entity.pdbx_description
1 polymer ?
#
loop_
_entity_poly.entity_id
_entity_poly.type
_entity_poly.pdbx_seq_one_letter_code
_entity_poly.pdbx_strand_id
1 'polypeptide(L)'
;MSPRILLGSLVLSTSLGAQALETENRPQAELIALATTLAQHAGSSQWQLLWQRSREAGHLTPGKAAHFTLPAQRIDELTRATLASPHSATAEKRTRVQYRRDFQPLVLGNLDGSPLSALCLTVDWRTLPERTGGDAGPWMGQVSLLLSQPCP
;
A
#
# COMPACT_ATOMS: atom_id res chain seq x y z
N MET A 1 19.85 57.80 -24.49
CA MET A 1 20.40 57.35 -23.20
C MET A 1 19.46 56.32 -22.59
N SER A 2 20.01 55.11 -22.43
CA SER A 2 19.66 53.97 -21.57
C SER A 2 18.21 53.44 -21.42
N PRO A 3 17.99 52.14 -21.70
CA PRO A 3 16.79 51.41 -21.29
C PRO A 3 16.93 50.95 -19.82
N ARG A 4 15.89 51.14 -19.00
CA ARG A 4 15.82 50.53 -17.66
C ARG A 4 15.01 49.24 -17.74
N ILE A 5 15.72 48.15 -17.94
CA ILE A 5 15.21 46.78 -17.82
C ILE A 5 15.03 46.50 -16.31
N LEU A 6 13.79 46.34 -15.85
CA LEU A 6 13.51 45.79 -14.53
C LEU A 6 13.48 44.26 -14.66
N LEU A 7 14.62 43.62 -14.38
CA LEU A 7 14.67 42.20 -14.11
C LEU A 7 13.91 41.94 -12.79
N GLY A 8 12.68 41.43 -12.89
CA GLY A 8 12.00 40.80 -11.77
C GLY A 8 12.63 39.44 -11.49
N SER A 9 13.46 39.37 -10.45
CA SER A 9 14.10 38.14 -9.99
C SER A 9 13.05 37.09 -9.62
N LEU A 10 12.91 36.07 -10.47
CA LEU A 10 12.17 34.85 -10.15
C LEU A 10 13.02 34.05 -9.16
N VAL A 11 12.76 34.20 -7.86
CA VAL A 11 13.37 33.33 -6.84
C VAL A 11 12.70 31.96 -6.97
N LEU A 12 13.33 31.03 -7.70
CA LEU A 12 13.01 29.61 -7.61
C LEU A 12 13.42 29.15 -6.21
N SER A 13 12.45 29.15 -5.29
CA SER A 13 12.56 28.44 -4.02
C SER A 13 12.89 26.98 -4.32
N THR A 14 14.12 26.56 -4.06
CA THR A 14 14.53 25.16 -4.09
C THR A 14 13.76 24.43 -3.00
N SER A 15 12.62 23.84 -3.36
CA SER A 15 11.95 22.84 -2.55
C SER A 15 12.98 21.74 -2.27
N LEU A 16 13.55 21.70 -1.07
CA LEU A 16 14.24 20.51 -0.58
C LEU A 16 13.16 19.42 -0.49
N GLY A 17 12.96 18.75 -1.62
CA GLY A 17 11.91 17.76 -1.79
C GLY A 17 12.15 16.65 -0.79
N ALA A 18 11.21 16.50 0.15
CA ALA A 18 11.00 15.23 0.82
C ALA A 18 10.97 14.15 -0.28
N GLN A 19 12.02 13.33 -0.33
CA GLN A 19 12.07 12.22 -1.26
C GLN A 19 11.00 11.21 -0.83
N ALA A 20 10.39 10.52 -1.78
CA ALA A 20 9.47 9.43 -1.49
C ALA A 20 10.20 8.30 -0.77
N LEU A 21 9.52 7.58 0.13
CA LEU A 21 10.09 6.42 0.80
C LEU A 21 10.56 5.38 -0.23
N GLU A 22 11.86 5.08 -0.22
CA GLU A 22 12.42 3.97 -1.00
C GLU A 22 12.35 2.67 -0.21
N THR A 23 11.66 1.67 -0.76
CA THR A 23 11.35 0.41 -0.07
C THR A 23 12.33 -0.72 -0.38
N GLU A 24 13.10 -0.62 -1.47
CA GLU A 24 13.93 -1.71 -2.01
C GLU A 24 15.09 -2.11 -1.07
N ASN A 25 15.66 -1.16 -0.34
CA ASN A 25 16.79 -1.39 0.57
C ASN A 25 16.39 -1.40 2.05
N ARG A 26 15.09 -1.38 2.35
CA ARG A 26 14.58 -1.33 3.73
C ARG A 26 14.51 -2.75 4.30
N PRO A 27 14.92 -2.97 5.56
CA PRO A 27 14.71 -4.23 6.24
C PRO A 27 13.23 -4.60 6.29
N GLN A 28 12.90 -5.89 6.10
CA GLN A 28 11.52 -6.38 6.16
C GLN A 28 10.81 -5.96 7.47
N ALA A 29 11.50 -6.02 8.61
CA ALA A 29 10.94 -5.62 9.90
C ALA A 29 10.48 -4.15 9.92
N GLU A 30 11.20 -3.26 9.23
CA GLU A 30 10.83 -1.85 9.11
C GLU A 30 9.59 -1.68 8.23
N LEU A 31 9.53 -2.39 7.11
CA LEU A 31 8.35 -2.38 6.24
C LEU A 31 7.09 -2.91 6.96
N ILE A 32 7.25 -3.93 7.81
CA ILE A 32 6.16 -4.46 8.66
C ILE A 32 5.73 -3.41 9.70
N ALA A 33 6.66 -2.70 10.34
CA ALA A 33 6.33 -1.64 11.28
C ALA A 33 5.52 -0.53 10.61
N LEU A 34 5.92 -0.12 9.41
CA LEU A 34 5.18 0.86 8.60
C LEU A 34 3.75 0.38 8.29
N ALA A 35 3.57 -0.88 7.89
CA ALA A 35 2.24 -1.45 7.66
C ALA A 35 1.37 -1.43 8.92
N THR A 36 1.92 -1.79 10.07
CA THR A 36 1.23 -1.75 11.36
C THR A 36 0.78 -0.32 11.70
N THR A 37 1.64 0.67 11.51
CA THR A 37 1.26 2.08 11.68
C THR A 37 0.17 2.48 10.69
N LEU A 38 0.29 2.12 9.41
CA LEU A 38 -0.77 2.40 8.42
C LEU A 38 -2.10 1.76 8.80
N ALA A 39 -2.11 0.54 9.35
CA ALA A 39 -3.33 -0.13 9.78
C ALA A 39 -4.12 0.67 10.85
N GLN A 40 -3.40 1.38 11.72
CA GLN A 40 -4.00 2.20 12.78
C GLN A 40 -4.57 3.53 12.26
N HIS A 41 -4.01 4.06 11.17
CA HIS A 41 -4.32 5.39 10.67
C HIS A 41 -5.07 5.41 9.33
N ALA A 42 -5.25 4.26 8.67
CA ALA A 42 -5.84 4.21 7.34
C ALA A 42 -7.33 4.60 7.34
N GLY A 43 -7.65 5.70 6.65
CA GLY A 43 -9.00 6.23 6.53
C GLY A 43 -9.92 5.45 5.59
N SER A 44 -11.23 5.71 5.70
CA SER A 44 -12.28 5.02 4.92
C SER A 44 -12.11 5.15 3.41
N SER A 45 -11.66 6.31 2.90
CA SER A 45 -11.41 6.53 1.48
C SER A 45 -10.33 5.61 0.91
N GLN A 46 -9.28 5.34 1.68
CA GLN A 46 -8.20 4.42 1.27
C GLN A 46 -8.73 3.00 1.13
N TRP A 47 -9.56 2.55 2.08
CA TRP A 47 -10.22 1.24 2.03
C TRP A 47 -11.21 1.13 0.87
N GLN A 48 -11.99 2.18 0.59
CA GLN A 48 -12.91 2.20 -0.55
C GLN A 48 -12.16 2.08 -1.89
N LEU A 49 -11.07 2.84 -2.06
CA LEU A 49 -10.25 2.77 -3.26
C LEU A 49 -9.57 1.41 -3.44
N LEU A 50 -9.09 0.80 -2.34
CA LEU A 50 -8.59 -0.57 -2.35
C LEU A 50 -9.64 -1.53 -2.91
N TRP A 51 -10.87 -1.48 -2.39
CA TRP A 51 -11.92 -2.39 -2.82
C TRP A 51 -12.41 -2.17 -4.24
N GLN A 52 -12.42 -0.92 -4.70
CA GLN A 52 -12.69 -0.60 -6.10
C GLN A 52 -11.63 -1.26 -7.00
N ARG A 53 -10.35 -1.04 -6.72
CA ARG A 53 -9.23 -1.55 -7.54
C ARG A 53 -9.16 -3.08 -7.54
N SER A 54 -9.35 -3.72 -6.37
CA SER A 54 -9.40 -5.18 -6.27
C SER A 54 -10.55 -5.80 -7.07
N ARG A 55 -11.68 -5.08 -7.19
CA ARG A 55 -12.80 -5.49 -8.03
C ARG A 55 -12.48 -5.36 -9.52
N GLU A 56 -11.92 -4.22 -9.92
CA GLU A 56 -11.49 -3.94 -11.29
C GLU A 56 -10.44 -4.95 -11.77
N ALA A 57 -9.57 -5.40 -10.86
CA ALA A 57 -8.57 -6.45 -11.13
C ALA A 57 -9.15 -7.88 -11.12
N GLY A 58 -10.44 -8.06 -10.80
CA GLY A 58 -11.11 -9.36 -10.85
C GLY A 58 -10.95 -10.23 -9.60
N HIS A 59 -10.38 -9.72 -8.50
CA HIS A 59 -10.16 -10.54 -7.29
C HIS A 59 -11.41 -10.75 -6.43
N LEU A 60 -12.49 -9.99 -6.69
CA LEU A 60 -13.75 -10.09 -5.94
C LEU A 60 -14.84 -10.87 -6.69
N THR A 61 -14.52 -11.49 -7.81
CA THR A 61 -15.49 -12.21 -8.64
C THR A 61 -14.83 -13.46 -9.22
N PRO A 62 -15.52 -14.61 -9.26
CA PRO A 62 -14.98 -15.81 -9.86
C PRO A 62 -14.51 -15.58 -11.30
N GLY A 63 -13.31 -16.06 -11.62
CA GLY A 63 -12.69 -15.89 -12.93
C GLY A 63 -11.34 -16.57 -13.02
N LYS A 64 -10.57 -16.20 -14.05
CA LYS A 64 -9.22 -16.72 -14.30
C LYS A 64 -8.16 -16.15 -13.35
N ALA A 65 -8.42 -14.98 -12.77
CA ALA A 65 -7.55 -14.40 -11.76
C ALA A 65 -7.77 -15.08 -10.40
N ALA A 66 -6.75 -15.02 -9.55
CA ALA A 66 -6.90 -15.39 -8.15
C ALA A 66 -8.02 -14.54 -7.54
N HIS A 67 -9.05 -15.17 -6.98
CA HIS A 67 -10.22 -14.46 -6.47
C HIS A 67 -10.64 -15.00 -5.12
N PHE A 68 -11.14 -14.12 -4.27
CA PHE A 68 -11.66 -14.51 -2.97
C PHE A 68 -12.95 -15.32 -3.13
N THR A 69 -13.13 -16.30 -2.25
CA THR A 69 -14.32 -17.16 -2.22
C THR A 69 -15.16 -16.94 -0.95
N LEU A 70 -14.66 -16.13 -0.01
CA LEU A 70 -15.34 -15.80 1.24
C LEU A 70 -16.33 -14.64 1.07
N PRO A 71 -17.27 -14.44 2.01
CA PRO A 71 -18.12 -13.26 2.04
C PRO A 71 -17.33 -11.96 2.17
N ALA A 72 -17.83 -10.87 1.56
CA ALA A 72 -17.14 -9.58 1.52
C ALA A 72 -16.73 -9.05 2.90
N GLN A 73 -17.60 -9.19 3.91
CA GLN A 73 -17.27 -8.78 5.29
C GLN A 73 -16.04 -9.53 5.82
N ARG A 74 -15.96 -10.84 5.57
CA ARG A 74 -14.84 -11.65 6.02
C ARG A 74 -13.55 -11.27 5.28
N ILE A 75 -13.63 -10.96 4.00
CA ILE A 75 -12.47 -10.50 3.22
C ILE A 75 -11.95 -9.16 3.75
N ASP A 76 -12.84 -8.24 4.15
CA ASP A 76 -12.45 -6.95 4.75
C ASP A 76 -11.70 -7.15 6.08
N GLU A 77 -12.22 -8.00 6.96
CA GLU A 77 -11.57 -8.37 8.22
C GLU A 77 -10.16 -8.94 8.00
N LEU A 78 -10.01 -9.91 7.08
CA LEU A 78 -8.73 -10.56 6.79
C LEU A 78 -7.73 -9.59 6.15
N THR A 79 -8.20 -8.67 5.32
CA THR A 79 -7.33 -7.67 4.69
C THR A 79 -6.81 -6.67 5.71
N ARG A 80 -7.66 -6.20 6.62
CA ARG A 80 -7.24 -5.36 7.76
C ARG A 80 -6.25 -6.09 8.65
N ALA A 81 -6.51 -7.36 8.96
CA ALA A 81 -5.60 -8.20 9.74
C ALA A 81 -4.24 -8.41 9.04
N THR A 82 -4.23 -8.50 7.71
CA THR A 82 -3.00 -8.60 6.91
C THR A 82 -2.17 -7.33 7.01
N LEU A 83 -2.79 -6.16 6.94
CA LEU A 83 -2.08 -4.88 7.10
C LEU A 83 -1.56 -4.69 8.53
N ALA A 84 -2.36 -5.06 9.54
CA ALA A 84 -2.04 -4.85 10.95
C ALA A 84 -0.94 -5.78 11.48
N SER A 85 -0.77 -6.96 10.89
CA SER A 85 0.25 -7.93 11.31
C SER A 85 0.57 -8.89 10.15
N PRO A 86 1.29 -8.42 9.14
CA PRO A 86 1.74 -9.26 8.04
C PRO A 86 2.82 -10.25 8.50
N HIS A 87 2.84 -11.44 7.91
CA HIS A 87 3.92 -12.42 8.14
C HIS A 87 5.17 -12.06 7.34
N SER A 88 5.00 -11.46 6.16
CA SER A 88 6.12 -10.99 5.35
C SER A 88 5.81 -9.69 4.61
N ALA A 89 6.88 -8.99 4.23
CA ALA A 89 6.85 -7.78 3.43
C ALA A 89 7.91 -7.89 2.34
N THR A 90 7.52 -7.71 1.08
CA THR A 90 8.43 -7.79 -0.08
C THR A 90 8.32 -6.50 -0.88
N ALA A 91 9.44 -5.82 -1.12
CA ALA A 91 9.48 -4.70 -2.04
C ALA A 91 9.32 -5.19 -3.49
N GLU A 92 8.30 -4.73 -4.19
CA GLU A 92 8.06 -5.10 -5.60
C GLU A 92 8.63 -4.09 -6.59
N LYS A 93 8.72 -2.81 -6.17
CA LYS A 93 9.24 -1.66 -6.91
C LYS A 93 9.80 -0.66 -5.90
N ARG A 94 10.41 0.43 -6.39
CA ARG A 94 10.99 1.52 -5.58
C ARG A 94 10.15 1.99 -4.39
N THR A 95 8.82 2.11 -4.53
CA THR A 95 7.94 2.64 -3.46
C THR A 95 6.84 1.67 -3.06
N ARG A 96 6.83 0.44 -3.59
CA ARG A 96 5.72 -0.50 -3.42
C ARG A 96 6.14 -1.72 -2.63
N VAL A 97 5.29 -2.08 -1.69
CA VAL A 97 5.47 -3.26 -0.85
C VAL A 97 4.24 -4.14 -0.94
N GLN A 98 4.47 -5.43 -1.14
CA GLN A 98 3.47 -6.46 -0.96
C GLN A 98 3.60 -7.04 0.45
N TYR A 99 2.55 -6.93 1.23
CA TYR A 99 2.40 -7.54 2.54
C TYR A 99 1.63 -8.84 2.42
N ARG A 100 2.16 -9.94 2.92
CA ARG A 100 1.50 -11.25 2.88
C ARG A 100 1.17 -11.71 4.30
N ARG A 101 -0.02 -12.27 4.47
CA ARG A 101 -0.39 -13.02 5.67
C ARG A 101 -1.03 -14.34 5.29
N ASP A 102 -0.60 -15.40 5.97
CA ASP A 102 -1.16 -16.73 5.80
C ASP A 102 -2.25 -16.99 6.83
N PHE A 103 -3.35 -17.58 6.41
CA PHE A 103 -4.50 -17.91 7.26
C PHE A 103 -4.79 -19.40 7.33
N GLN A 104 -3.86 -20.27 6.94
CA GLN A 104 -4.04 -21.72 7.12
C GLN A 104 -4.58 -22.07 8.52
N PRO A 105 -5.58 -22.97 8.61
CA PRO A 105 -6.14 -23.80 7.53
C PRO A 105 -7.30 -23.15 6.74
N LEU A 106 -7.61 -21.87 6.96
CA LEU A 106 -8.68 -21.18 6.25
C LEU A 106 -8.33 -20.98 4.77
N VAL A 107 -9.12 -21.58 3.88
CA VAL A 107 -9.10 -21.26 2.45
C VAL A 107 -9.91 -19.98 2.24
N LEU A 108 -9.28 -18.96 1.67
CA LEU A 108 -9.88 -17.64 1.46
C LEU A 108 -10.12 -17.30 -0.01
N GLY A 109 -9.49 -18.05 -0.91
CA GLY A 109 -9.61 -17.83 -2.34
C GLY A 109 -9.21 -19.04 -3.18
N ASN A 110 -9.21 -18.81 -4.48
CA ASN A 110 -8.94 -19.84 -5.48
C ASN A 110 -8.20 -19.22 -6.67
N LEU A 111 -7.28 -19.98 -7.25
CA LEU A 111 -6.64 -19.69 -8.54
C LEU A 111 -6.64 -20.97 -9.38
N ASP A 112 -7.38 -20.97 -10.49
CA ASP A 112 -7.48 -22.12 -11.41
C ASP A 112 -7.79 -23.46 -10.72
N GLY A 113 -8.64 -23.43 -9.68
CA GLY A 113 -9.02 -24.62 -8.91
C GLY A 113 -8.09 -24.96 -7.74
N SER A 114 -6.96 -24.25 -7.61
CA SER A 114 -6.06 -24.38 -6.46
C SER A 114 -6.52 -23.50 -5.29
N PRO A 115 -6.81 -24.09 -4.11
CA PRO A 115 -7.20 -23.32 -2.94
C PRO A 115 -6.03 -22.45 -2.44
N LEU A 116 -6.34 -21.21 -2.09
CA LEU A 116 -5.39 -20.23 -1.56
C LEU A 116 -5.80 -19.84 -0.13
N SER A 117 -4.84 -19.89 0.79
CA SER A 117 -5.02 -19.54 2.20
C SER A 117 -4.32 -18.26 2.62
N ALA A 118 -3.51 -17.67 1.75
CA ALA A 118 -2.81 -16.42 2.04
C ALA A 118 -3.44 -15.23 1.31
N LEU A 119 -3.32 -14.07 1.95
CA LEU A 119 -3.76 -12.79 1.42
C LEU A 119 -2.53 -11.92 1.18
N CYS A 120 -2.47 -11.32 0.00
CA CYS A 120 -1.47 -10.34 -0.37
C CYS A 120 -2.12 -8.96 -0.52
N LEU A 121 -1.54 -7.97 0.16
CA LEU A 121 -1.97 -6.57 0.17
C LEU A 121 -0.83 -5.69 -0.34
N THR A 122 -1.04 -5.02 -1.46
CA THR A 122 -0.05 -4.10 -2.04
C THR A 122 -0.31 -2.67 -1.58
N VAL A 123 0.74 -2.01 -1.10
CA VAL A 123 0.74 -0.62 -0.64
C VAL A 123 1.77 0.20 -1.42
N ASP A 124 1.42 1.43 -1.78
CA ASP A 124 2.32 2.40 -2.40
C ASP A 124 2.67 3.53 -1.43
N TRP A 125 3.94 3.56 -1.04
CA TRP A 125 4.52 4.47 -0.07
C TRP A 125 5.04 5.77 -0.69
N ARG A 126 4.78 6.03 -1.98
CA ARG A 126 5.37 7.18 -2.69
C ARG A 126 5.06 8.55 -2.09
N THR A 127 4.00 8.66 -1.31
CA THR A 127 3.55 9.88 -0.63
C THR A 127 4.12 10.01 0.78
N LEU A 128 4.76 8.96 1.29
CA LEU A 128 5.45 8.99 2.58
C LEU A 128 6.86 9.58 2.38
N PRO A 129 7.23 10.65 3.10
CA PRO A 129 8.58 11.19 3.09
C PRO A 129 9.64 10.21 3.62
N GLU A 130 10.80 10.12 2.95
CA GLU A 130 11.97 9.32 3.35
C GLU A 130 12.54 9.76 4.72
N ARG A 131 12.43 11.05 5.03
CA ARG A 131 12.88 11.66 6.29
C ARG A 131 11.69 11.98 7.21
N THR A 132 10.98 10.96 7.67
CA THR A 132 10.15 11.11 8.86
C THR A 132 11.07 11.02 10.09
N GLY A 133 11.69 12.13 10.48
CA GLY A 133 12.51 12.23 11.71
C GLY A 133 11.69 12.11 13.02
N GLY A 134 10.55 11.43 13.00
CA GLY A 134 9.55 11.36 14.06
C GLY A 134 8.41 10.38 13.72
N ASP A 135 7.25 10.55 14.36
CA ASP A 135 6.06 9.72 14.13
C ASP A 135 5.57 9.82 12.67
N ALA A 136 5.43 8.66 12.01
CA ALA A 136 4.95 8.56 10.64
C ALA A 136 3.41 8.61 10.54
N GLY A 137 2.69 8.47 11.66
CA GLY A 137 1.23 8.49 11.76
C GLY A 137 0.55 9.64 11.00
N PRO A 138 0.98 10.91 11.12
CA PRO A 138 0.38 12.04 10.40
C PRO A 138 0.39 11.93 8.87
N TRP A 139 1.29 11.12 8.31
CA TRP A 139 1.44 10.94 6.86
C TRP A 139 0.66 9.73 6.33
N MET A 140 0.20 8.84 7.20
CA MET A 140 -0.44 7.58 6.80
C MET A 140 -1.74 7.76 6.01
N GLY A 141 -2.46 8.86 6.23
CA GLY A 141 -3.67 9.18 5.46
C GLY A 141 -3.41 9.54 3.99
N GLN A 142 -2.15 9.66 3.58
CA GLN A 142 -1.74 9.91 2.19
C GLN A 142 -1.24 8.64 1.50
N VAL A 143 -0.98 7.56 2.25
CA VAL A 143 -0.41 6.32 1.73
C VAL A 143 -1.48 5.52 0.99
N SER A 144 -1.15 4.99 -0.17
CA SER A 144 -2.16 4.34 -1.02
C SER A 144 -2.23 2.84 -0.76
N LEU A 145 -3.39 2.37 -0.31
CA LEU A 145 -3.78 0.95 -0.39
C LEU A 145 -4.16 0.64 -1.84
N LEU A 146 -3.39 -0.23 -2.52
CA LEU A 146 -3.55 -0.46 -3.95
C LEU A 146 -4.45 -1.64 -4.28
N LEU A 147 -4.11 -2.82 -3.76
CA LEU A 147 -4.73 -4.08 -4.19
C LEU A 147 -4.75 -5.10 -3.06
N SER A 148 -5.86 -5.82 -2.92
CA SER A 148 -5.99 -6.99 -2.04
C SER A 148 -6.40 -8.19 -2.89
N GLN A 149 -5.68 -9.30 -2.75
CA GLN A 149 -5.92 -10.52 -3.51
C GLN A 149 -5.53 -11.77 -2.69
N PRO A 150 -6.13 -12.94 -2.94
CA PRO A 150 -5.55 -14.21 -2.55
C PRO A 150 -4.22 -14.41 -3.26
N CYS A 151 -3.27 -15.07 -2.60
CA CYS A 151 -1.98 -15.42 -3.19
C CYS A 151 -1.48 -16.78 -2.68
N PRO A 152 -0.54 -17.42 -3.41
CA PRO A 152 0.18 -18.60 -2.95
C PRO A 152 0.92 -18.39 -1.63
#